data_AF-A0A969K7E8-F1
#
_entry.id   AF-A0A969K7E8-F1
#
_cell.length_a   1.000
_cell.length_b   1.000
_cell.length_c   1.000
_cell.angle_alpha   90.00
_cell.angle_beta   90.00
_cell.angle_gamma   90.00
#
_symmetry.space_group_name_H-M   'P 1'
#
loop_
_entity.id
_entity.type
_entity.pdbx_description
1 polymer ?
#
loop_
_entity_poly.entity_id
_entity_poly.type
_entity_poly.pdbx_seq_one_letter_code
_entity_poly.pdbx_strand_id
1 'polypeptide(L)'
;MGEFSHRRDTLLPETDNTPRKMSNVSQKNIKQSGTVIPALYKSKSLMQFLGKIACDSLIACPWEDESYILTCQEKAGDTHGWHWGDYSYTIIHIVEAPSIDFGGMLQCVPHTYWDKSCPRVNQYLTSRSIDTYYHASGGTYFLKSDTTLGSTVPLQQDATLILANLCWGSKDDACKIVDHGTMTAAFV
;
A
#
# COMPACT_ATOMS: atom_id res chain seq x y z
N MET A 1 -12.89 11.82 -4.60
CA MET A 1 -11.88 11.28 -5.54
C MET A 1 -11.84 12.00 -6.89
N GLY A 2 -12.96 12.45 -7.47
CA GLY A 2 -12.97 13.46 -8.54
C GLY A 2 -12.35 13.04 -9.88
N GLU A 3 -12.10 14.02 -10.74
CA GLU A 3 -11.60 13.86 -12.12
C GLU A 3 -10.20 13.24 -12.24
N PHE A 4 -9.43 13.23 -11.15
CA PHE A 4 -8.05 12.72 -11.12
C PHE A 4 -7.95 11.22 -10.81
N SER A 5 -9.09 10.56 -10.58
CA SER A 5 -9.13 9.16 -10.17
C SER A 5 -9.27 8.20 -11.35
N HIS A 6 -8.53 7.11 -11.32
CA HIS A 6 -8.57 6.05 -12.33
C HIS A 6 -8.95 4.72 -11.70
N ARG A 7 -10.06 4.12 -12.16
CA ARG A 7 -10.49 2.81 -11.71
C ARG A 7 -9.60 1.71 -12.27
N ARG A 8 -9.20 0.77 -11.40
CA ARG A 8 -8.46 -0.44 -11.74
C ARG A 8 -9.30 -1.66 -11.37
N ASP A 9 -9.32 -2.62 -12.28
CA ASP A 9 -9.86 -3.96 -12.08
C ASP A 9 -8.92 -4.93 -12.80
N THR A 10 -7.83 -5.27 -12.13
CA THR A 10 -6.73 -6.07 -12.70
C THR A 10 -6.35 -7.21 -11.76
N LEU A 11 -5.76 -8.26 -12.34
CA LEU A 11 -5.11 -9.34 -11.61
C LEU A 11 -3.61 -9.21 -11.84
N LEU A 12 -2.80 -9.36 -10.78
CA LEU A 12 -1.35 -9.18 -10.87
C LEU A 12 -0.62 -10.53 -10.80
N PRO A 13 0.00 -11.00 -11.90
CA PRO A 13 0.72 -12.27 -11.94
C PRO A 13 1.83 -12.39 -10.90
N GLU A 14 2.52 -11.28 -10.60
CA GLU A 14 3.60 -11.19 -9.61
C GLU A 14 3.12 -11.40 -8.18
N THR A 15 1.81 -11.60 -7.99
CA THR A 15 1.18 -11.90 -6.70
C THR A 15 0.21 -13.08 -6.80
N ASP A 16 0.50 -14.08 -7.65
CA ASP A 16 -0.38 -15.22 -7.92
C ASP A 16 -1.78 -14.80 -8.43
N ASN A 17 -1.84 -13.74 -9.25
CA ASN A 17 -3.07 -13.18 -9.82
C ASN A 17 -4.07 -12.66 -8.76
N THR A 18 -3.58 -12.09 -7.66
CA THR A 18 -4.48 -11.42 -6.70
C THR A 18 -5.09 -10.15 -7.30
N PRO A 19 -6.34 -9.79 -6.93
CA PRO A 19 -7.06 -8.66 -7.54
C PRO A 19 -6.59 -7.29 -7.04
N ARG A 20 -6.72 -6.29 -7.92
CA ARG A 20 -6.71 -4.86 -7.60
C ARG A 20 -8.02 -4.27 -8.11
N LYS A 21 -8.96 -4.08 -7.20
CA LYS A 21 -10.29 -3.54 -7.47
C LYS A 21 -10.48 -2.27 -6.67
N MET A 22 -10.01 -1.16 -7.22
CA MET A 22 -10.02 0.14 -6.56
C MET A 22 -9.76 1.27 -7.56
N SER A 23 -10.16 2.48 -7.21
CA SER A 23 -9.74 3.70 -7.87
C SER A 23 -8.44 4.21 -7.26
N ASN A 24 -7.59 4.86 -8.04
CA ASN A 24 -6.37 5.49 -7.53
C ASN A 24 -6.19 6.92 -8.06
N VAL A 25 -5.44 7.74 -7.31
CA VAL A 25 -4.94 9.04 -7.78
C VAL A 25 -3.43 8.99 -7.69
N SER A 26 -2.78 9.19 -8.84
CA SER A 26 -1.32 9.07 -8.96
C SER A 26 -0.57 10.15 -8.19
N GLN A 27 0.70 9.86 -7.90
CA GLN A 27 1.66 10.78 -7.29
C GLN A 27 1.67 12.15 -8.00
N LYS A 28 1.74 12.13 -9.33
CA LYS A 28 1.80 13.34 -10.15
C LYS A 28 0.57 14.22 -9.95
N ASN A 29 -0.62 13.63 -9.94
CA ASN A 29 -1.87 14.36 -9.70
C ASN A 29 -1.92 14.92 -8.26
N ILE A 30 -1.48 14.15 -7.26
CA ILE A 30 -1.41 14.60 -5.86
C ILE A 30 -0.45 15.79 -5.72
N LYS A 31 0.72 15.72 -6.37
CA LYS A 31 1.76 16.76 -6.33
C LYS A 31 1.31 18.05 -7.02
N GLN A 32 0.55 17.95 -8.10
CA GLN A 32 0.05 19.10 -8.85
C GLN A 32 -1.10 19.81 -8.14
N SER A 33 -2.00 19.05 -7.51
CA SER A 33 -3.26 19.58 -6.97
C SER A 33 -3.25 19.78 -5.45
N GLY A 34 -2.22 19.35 -4.73
CA GLY A 34 -2.19 19.40 -3.27
C GLY A 34 -0.80 19.65 -2.69
N THR A 35 -0.76 20.18 -1.46
CA THR A 35 0.49 20.54 -0.76
C THR A 35 0.75 19.69 0.47
N VAL A 36 -0.29 19.14 1.11
CA VAL A 36 -0.19 18.44 2.40
C VAL A 36 0.57 17.12 2.28
N ILE A 37 0.13 16.20 1.41
CA ILE A 37 0.80 14.90 1.23
C ILE A 37 2.27 15.06 0.80
N PRO A 38 2.60 15.90 -0.20
CA PRO A 38 4.00 16.14 -0.56
C PRO A 38 4.84 16.74 0.58
N ALA A 39 4.26 17.61 1.42
CA ALA A 39 4.95 18.19 2.57
C ALA A 39 5.20 17.15 3.67
N LEU A 40 4.21 16.31 3.97
CA LEU A 40 4.35 15.19 4.91
C LEU A 40 5.43 14.22 4.45
N TYR A 41 5.41 13.82 3.17
CA TYR A 41 6.39 12.91 2.57
C TYR A 41 7.83 13.43 2.69
N LYS A 42 8.03 14.74 2.47
CA LYS A 42 9.34 15.41 2.55
C LYS A 42 9.76 15.80 3.98
N SER A 43 8.92 15.53 4.99
CA SER A 43 9.19 15.92 6.36
C SER A 43 10.35 15.12 6.96
N LYS A 44 11.49 15.78 7.15
CA LYS A 44 12.68 15.15 7.77
C LYS A 44 12.41 14.68 9.19
N SER A 45 11.60 15.41 9.96
CA SER A 45 11.26 15.02 11.33
C SER A 45 10.42 13.74 11.35
N LEU A 46 9.46 13.61 10.43
CA LEU A 46 8.69 12.38 10.27
C LEU A 46 9.59 11.22 9.87
N MET A 47 10.41 11.37 8.82
CA MET A 47 11.33 10.31 8.38
C MET A 47 12.28 9.86 9.50
N GLN A 48 12.83 10.79 10.27
CA GLN A 48 13.71 10.47 11.41
C GLN A 48 12.96 9.75 12.54
N PHE A 49 11.72 10.15 12.83
CA PHE A 49 10.89 9.49 13.83
C PHE A 49 10.58 8.05 13.43
N LEU A 50 10.17 7.83 12.18
CA LEU A 50 9.90 6.49 11.65
C LEU A 50 11.16 5.63 11.60
N GLY A 51 12.31 6.20 11.24
CA GLY A 51 13.58 5.50 11.28
C GLY A 51 13.94 4.99 12.68
N LYS A 52 13.63 5.77 13.72
CA LYS A 52 13.79 5.29 15.11
C LYS A 52 12.86 4.14 15.44
N ILE A 53 11.60 4.17 14.98
CA ILE A 53 10.65 3.05 15.17
C ILE A 53 11.14 1.79 14.44
N ALA A 54 11.55 1.94 13.19
CA ALA A 54 12.04 0.84 12.35
C ALA A 54 13.42 0.31 12.78
N CYS A 55 14.15 1.02 13.63
CA CYS A 55 15.57 0.82 13.88
C CYS A 55 16.39 0.84 12.58
N ASP A 56 16.03 1.71 11.63
CA ASP A 56 16.63 1.81 10.30
C ASP A 56 16.67 3.27 9.81
N SER A 57 17.47 3.53 8.77
CA SER A 57 17.53 4.82 8.09
C SER A 57 16.61 4.83 6.87
N LEU A 58 15.47 5.51 6.98
CA LEU A 58 14.59 5.75 5.83
C LEU A 58 15.25 6.71 4.85
N ILE A 59 15.17 6.37 3.57
CA ILE A 59 15.55 7.22 2.44
C ILE A 59 14.31 7.58 1.61
N ALA A 60 14.42 8.60 0.79
CA ALA A 60 13.37 8.86 -0.20
C ALA A 60 13.18 7.63 -1.10
N CYS A 61 11.92 7.35 -1.45
CA CYS A 61 11.56 6.34 -2.44
C CYS A 61 12.41 6.51 -3.70
N PRO A 62 13.20 5.48 -4.09
CA PRO A 62 14.04 5.54 -5.29
C PRO A 62 13.26 5.83 -6.58
N TRP A 63 11.99 5.41 -6.65
CA TRP A 63 11.11 5.70 -7.78
C TRP A 63 10.02 6.70 -7.38
N GLU A 64 10.03 7.87 -8.03
CA GLU A 64 9.19 9.00 -7.61
C GLU A 64 7.69 8.67 -7.70
N ASP A 65 7.25 7.90 -8.69
CA ASP A 65 5.82 7.62 -8.91
C ASP A 65 5.19 6.76 -7.79
N GLU A 66 5.99 6.05 -7.01
CA GLU A 66 5.55 5.24 -5.87
C GLU A 66 5.66 6.00 -4.53
N SER A 67 6.27 7.19 -4.51
CA SER A 67 6.47 7.95 -3.26
C SER A 67 5.18 8.22 -2.48
N TYR A 68 4.06 8.43 -3.17
CA TYR A 68 2.75 8.48 -2.55
C TYR A 68 1.61 8.29 -3.54
N ILE A 69 0.52 7.70 -3.06
CA ILE A 69 -0.67 7.43 -3.85
C ILE A 69 -1.94 7.45 -2.98
N LEU A 70 -3.06 7.89 -3.55
CA LEU A 70 -4.37 7.69 -2.93
C LEU A 70 -5.05 6.50 -3.57
N THR A 71 -5.69 5.66 -2.75
CA THR A 71 -6.54 4.56 -3.22
C THR A 71 -7.94 4.70 -2.63
N CYS A 72 -8.95 4.26 -3.38
CA CYS A 72 -10.34 4.29 -2.97
C CYS A 72 -11.05 3.01 -3.40
N GLN A 73 -11.65 2.32 -2.43
CA GLN A 73 -12.56 1.19 -2.65
C GLN A 73 -13.98 1.69 -2.37
N GLU A 74 -14.93 1.36 -3.25
CA GLU A 74 -16.29 1.93 -3.24
C GLU A 74 -17.38 0.86 -3.41
N LYS A 75 -17.05 -0.25 -4.07
CA LYS A 75 -18.02 -1.29 -4.46
C LYS A 75 -17.83 -2.57 -3.68
N ALA A 76 -18.91 -3.33 -3.50
CA ALA A 76 -18.83 -4.70 -3.01
C ALA A 76 -17.82 -5.52 -3.83
N GLY A 77 -16.93 -6.23 -3.13
CA GLY A 77 -15.83 -7.01 -3.71
C GLY A 77 -14.58 -6.20 -4.04
N ASP A 78 -14.58 -4.88 -3.85
CA ASP A 78 -13.37 -4.07 -3.95
C ASP A 78 -12.32 -4.50 -2.93
N THR A 79 -11.07 -4.50 -3.35
CA THR A 79 -9.94 -4.95 -2.53
C THR A 79 -8.62 -4.48 -3.13
N HIS A 80 -7.65 -4.29 -2.23
CA HIS A 80 -6.24 -4.34 -2.54
C HIS A 80 -5.73 -5.75 -2.15
N GLY A 81 -5.73 -6.67 -3.11
CA GLY A 81 -5.37 -8.08 -2.91
C GLY A 81 -3.95 -8.28 -2.38
N TRP A 82 -3.63 -9.50 -1.98
CA TRP A 82 -2.35 -9.87 -1.34
C TRP A 82 -1.11 -9.41 -2.11
N HIS A 83 -0.21 -8.68 -1.44
CA HIS A 83 1.05 -8.21 -2.01
C HIS A 83 2.08 -7.81 -0.98
N TRP A 84 3.27 -7.50 -1.49
CA TRP A 84 4.33 -6.78 -0.81
C TRP A 84 4.53 -5.42 -1.47
N GLY A 85 5.17 -4.50 -0.77
CA GLY A 85 5.67 -3.27 -1.37
C GLY A 85 6.98 -3.53 -2.11
N ASP A 86 7.23 -2.75 -3.17
CA ASP A 86 8.53 -2.74 -3.86
C ASP A 86 9.63 -2.13 -2.98
N TYR A 87 9.24 -1.27 -2.05
CA TYR A 87 10.12 -0.61 -1.08
C TYR A 87 9.79 -0.97 0.37
N SER A 88 10.80 -0.73 1.22
CA SER A 88 10.81 -1.26 2.60
C SER A 88 9.70 -0.74 3.49
N TYR A 89 9.30 0.52 3.36
CA TYR A 89 8.48 1.19 4.37
C TYR A 89 7.32 1.97 3.78
N THR A 90 6.15 1.83 4.39
CA THR A 90 4.99 2.66 4.05
C THR A 90 4.29 3.18 5.30
N ILE A 91 3.83 4.43 5.24
CA ILE A 91 2.75 4.91 6.09
C ILE A 91 1.46 4.90 5.30
N ILE A 92 0.42 4.36 5.92
CA ILE A 92 -0.94 4.47 5.42
C ILE A 92 -1.75 5.33 6.37
N HIS A 93 -2.27 6.44 5.86
CA HIS A 93 -3.28 7.25 6.53
C HIS A 93 -4.67 6.82 6.05
N ILE A 94 -5.53 6.43 6.97
CA ILE A 94 -6.93 6.11 6.68
C ILE A 94 -7.71 7.42 6.63
N VAL A 95 -7.99 7.91 5.43
CA VAL A 95 -8.75 9.16 5.25
C VAL A 95 -10.23 8.90 5.58
N GLU A 96 -10.76 7.79 5.07
CA GLU A 96 -12.13 7.34 5.32
C GLU A 96 -12.12 5.81 5.40
N ALA A 97 -12.76 5.24 6.41
CA ALA A 97 -12.98 3.81 6.54
C ALA A 97 -14.46 3.50 6.76
N PRO A 98 -14.95 2.38 6.23
CA PRO A 98 -16.30 1.92 6.46
C PRO A 98 -16.44 1.32 7.87
N SER A 99 -17.66 0.93 8.25
CA SER A 99 -17.85 0.07 9.43
C SER A 99 -17.02 -1.20 9.31
N ILE A 100 -16.53 -1.72 10.45
CA ILE A 100 -15.78 -2.98 10.52
C ILE A 100 -16.56 -4.15 9.89
N ASP A 101 -17.90 -4.11 9.96
CA ASP A 101 -18.78 -5.15 9.41
C ASP A 101 -18.77 -5.18 7.87
N PHE A 102 -18.27 -4.15 7.20
CA PHE A 102 -18.34 -4.02 5.73
C PHE A 102 -17.06 -4.46 5.03
N GLY A 103 -16.03 -4.93 5.75
CA GLY A 103 -14.73 -5.24 5.14
C GLY A 103 -13.72 -4.09 5.29
N GLY A 104 -12.68 -4.08 4.46
CA GLY A 104 -11.67 -3.01 4.42
C GLY A 104 -10.58 -3.07 5.49
N MET A 105 -10.63 -4.03 6.41
CA MET A 105 -9.56 -4.28 7.38
C MET A 105 -8.25 -4.68 6.68
N LEU A 106 -7.13 -4.29 7.25
CA LEU A 106 -5.81 -4.74 6.84
C LEU A 106 -5.59 -6.17 7.35
N GLN A 107 -5.11 -7.06 6.49
CA GLN A 107 -4.58 -8.36 6.87
C GLN A 107 -3.09 -8.41 6.59
N CYS A 108 -2.32 -9.01 7.49
CA CYS A 108 -0.87 -9.11 7.39
C CYS A 108 -0.36 -10.53 7.70
N VAL A 109 0.65 -10.94 6.95
CA VAL A 109 1.52 -12.07 7.27
C VAL A 109 2.97 -11.58 7.29
N PRO A 110 3.54 -11.32 8.48
CA PRO A 110 4.89 -10.77 8.61
C PRO A 110 5.97 -11.82 8.32
N HIS A 111 7.21 -11.33 8.18
CA HIS A 111 8.42 -12.15 7.99
C HIS A 111 8.34 -13.06 6.76
N THR A 112 7.77 -12.53 5.69
CA THR A 112 7.68 -13.15 4.37
C THR A 112 8.64 -12.45 3.41
N TYR A 113 8.76 -12.98 2.19
CA TYR A 113 9.64 -12.42 1.16
C TYR A 113 8.99 -12.54 -0.20
N TRP A 114 9.14 -11.49 -1.02
CA TRP A 114 8.57 -11.41 -2.35
C TRP A 114 9.56 -11.85 -3.44
N ASP A 115 9.27 -13.01 -4.03
CA ASP A 115 9.90 -13.49 -5.26
C ASP A 115 8.89 -13.30 -6.41
N LYS A 116 9.05 -12.25 -7.22
CA LYS A 116 8.11 -11.91 -8.29
C LYS A 116 7.93 -13.03 -9.34
N SER A 117 8.97 -13.87 -9.51
CA SER A 117 8.93 -14.99 -10.44
C SER A 117 8.17 -16.20 -9.89
N CYS A 118 8.06 -16.30 -8.57
CA CYS A 118 7.37 -17.38 -7.87
C CYS A 118 6.81 -16.86 -6.52
N PRO A 119 5.68 -16.12 -6.55
CA PRO A 119 5.18 -15.36 -5.39
C PRO A 119 4.74 -16.23 -4.21
N ARG A 120 4.16 -17.41 -4.49
CA ARG A 120 3.78 -18.44 -3.51
C ARG A 120 2.87 -17.88 -2.40
N VAL A 121 1.98 -16.95 -2.73
CA VAL A 121 1.05 -16.28 -1.81
C VAL A 121 0.28 -17.31 -0.99
N ASN A 122 -0.35 -18.28 -1.64
CA ASN A 122 -1.16 -19.31 -0.95
C ASN A 122 -0.33 -20.20 -0.01
N GLN A 123 0.96 -20.38 -0.26
CA GLN A 123 1.83 -21.13 0.66
C GLN A 123 2.07 -20.33 1.95
N TYR A 124 2.29 -19.03 1.86
CA TYR A 124 2.40 -18.18 3.05
C TYR A 124 1.10 -18.15 3.85
N LEU A 125 -0.06 -18.00 3.17
CA LEU A 125 -1.36 -17.94 3.83
C LEU A 125 -1.76 -19.23 4.56
N THR A 126 -1.24 -20.38 4.12
CA THR A 126 -1.55 -21.69 4.71
C THR A 126 -0.52 -22.13 5.76
N SER A 127 0.69 -21.57 5.73
CA SER A 127 1.78 -21.96 6.63
C SER A 127 2.01 -20.97 7.78
N ARG A 128 1.33 -19.83 7.81
CA ARG A 128 1.54 -18.75 8.79
C ARG A 128 0.22 -18.17 9.26
N SER A 129 0.25 -17.56 10.44
CA SER A 129 -0.88 -16.82 10.98
C SER A 129 -1.12 -15.54 10.20
N ILE A 130 -2.41 -15.22 10.02
CA ILE A 130 -2.87 -13.95 9.45
C ILE A 130 -3.37 -13.08 10.59
N ASP A 131 -2.72 -11.95 10.80
CA ASP A 131 -3.18 -10.93 11.74
C ASP A 131 -4.09 -9.94 11.01
N THR A 132 -5.21 -9.57 11.62
CA THR A 132 -6.21 -8.66 11.02
C THR A 132 -6.40 -7.42 11.89
N TYR A 133 -6.33 -6.25 11.26
CA TYR A 133 -6.37 -4.96 11.93
C TYR A 133 -7.47 -4.08 11.34
N TYR A 134 -8.37 -3.62 12.20
CA TYR A 134 -9.32 -2.56 11.87
C TYR A 134 -8.74 -1.20 12.26
N HIS A 135 -8.86 -0.24 11.35
CA HIS A 135 -8.49 1.15 11.59
C HIS A 135 -9.67 2.05 11.21
N ALA A 136 -10.06 2.93 12.13
CA ALA A 136 -11.09 3.93 11.88
C ALA A 136 -10.55 5.09 11.02
N SER A 137 -11.46 5.88 10.44
CA SER A 137 -11.14 7.15 9.76
C SER A 137 -10.29 8.05 10.65
N GLY A 138 -9.25 8.66 10.06
CA GLY A 138 -8.22 9.43 10.76
C GLY A 138 -7.10 8.58 11.38
N GLY A 139 -7.24 7.25 11.39
CA GLY A 139 -6.21 6.33 11.84
C GLY A 139 -4.97 6.37 10.95
N THR A 140 -3.86 5.84 11.45
CA THR A 140 -2.61 5.72 10.69
C THR A 140 -1.85 4.50 11.17
N TYR A 141 -1.19 3.80 10.26
CA TYR A 141 -0.24 2.75 10.60
C TYR A 141 1.04 2.88 9.77
N PHE A 142 2.13 2.34 10.33
CA PHE A 142 3.44 2.26 9.70
C PHE A 142 3.78 0.79 9.51
N LEU A 143 4.15 0.40 8.29
CA LEU A 143 4.32 -0.98 7.87
C LEU A 143 5.67 -1.19 7.19
N LYS A 144 6.35 -2.29 7.54
CA LYS A 144 7.49 -2.80 6.77
C LYS A 144 6.98 -3.65 5.60
N SER A 145 6.72 -3.00 4.48
CA SER A 145 5.93 -3.52 3.34
C SER A 145 6.65 -4.55 2.48
N ASP A 146 7.98 -4.52 2.42
CA ASP A 146 8.79 -5.45 1.61
C ASP A 146 8.79 -6.89 2.18
N THR A 147 8.57 -7.04 3.48
CA THR A 147 8.65 -8.33 4.20
C THR A 147 7.35 -8.68 4.93
N THR A 148 6.29 -7.90 4.70
CA THR A 148 4.96 -8.19 5.21
C THR A 148 3.99 -8.33 4.04
N LEU A 149 3.47 -9.54 3.86
CA LEU A 149 2.43 -9.81 2.89
C LEU A 149 1.13 -9.18 3.40
N GLY A 150 0.59 -8.21 2.68
CA GLY A 150 -0.56 -7.41 3.08
C GLY A 150 -1.72 -7.49 2.10
N SER A 151 -2.95 -7.40 2.60
CA SER A 151 -4.16 -7.22 1.78
C SER A 151 -5.23 -6.45 2.56
N THR A 152 -6.19 -5.84 1.86
CA THR A 152 -7.43 -5.38 2.48
C THR A 152 -8.53 -6.42 2.30
N VAL A 153 -9.20 -6.80 3.38
CA VAL A 153 -10.41 -7.66 3.33
C VAL A 153 -11.40 -7.05 2.32
N PRO A 154 -11.89 -7.81 1.33
CA PRO A 154 -12.81 -7.28 0.34
C PRO A 154 -14.06 -6.66 0.97
N LEU A 155 -14.53 -5.56 0.40
CA LEU A 155 -15.77 -4.95 0.85
C LEU A 155 -16.94 -5.92 0.66
N GLN A 156 -17.78 -6.09 1.69
CA GLN A 156 -18.93 -7.00 1.65
C GLN A 156 -20.17 -6.34 1.01
N GLN A 157 -20.18 -5.02 0.95
CA GLN A 157 -21.21 -4.20 0.31
C GLN A 157 -20.59 -2.88 -0.14
N ASP A 158 -21.35 -2.07 -0.88
CA ASP A 158 -20.89 -0.74 -1.30
C ASP A 158 -20.64 0.13 -0.07
N ALA A 159 -19.41 0.63 0.04
CA ALA A 159 -18.91 1.45 1.14
C ALA A 159 -17.61 2.12 0.71
N THR A 160 -17.22 3.20 1.39
CA THR A 160 -16.02 3.97 1.03
C THR A 160 -14.85 3.65 1.95
N LEU A 161 -13.72 3.23 1.37
CA LEU A 161 -12.42 3.16 2.03
C LEU A 161 -11.40 3.97 1.23
N ILE A 162 -10.92 5.07 1.79
CA ILE A 162 -9.89 5.93 1.17
C ILE A 162 -8.62 5.87 2.00
N LEU A 163 -7.53 5.46 1.36
CA LEU A 163 -6.21 5.35 1.96
C LEU A 163 -5.22 6.27 1.25
N ALA A 164 -4.43 7.02 2.01
CA ALA A 164 -3.24 7.70 1.51
C ALA A 164 -2.00 6.91 1.90
N ASN A 165 -1.31 6.36 0.90
CA ASN A 165 -0.05 5.64 1.06
C ASN A 165 1.12 6.57 0.77
N LEU A 166 2.09 6.65 1.69
CA LEU A 166 3.38 7.31 1.51
C LEU A 166 4.48 6.26 1.68
N CYS A 167 5.38 6.16 0.71
CA CYS A 167 6.35 5.07 0.62
C CYS A 167 7.79 5.59 0.72
N TRP A 168 8.64 4.93 1.51
CA TRP A 168 10.07 5.22 1.66
C TRP A 168 10.89 3.95 1.49
N GLY A 169 12.13 4.13 1.03
CA GLY A 169 13.11 3.05 0.96
C GLY A 169 13.90 2.89 2.25
N SER A 170 14.56 1.74 2.40
CA SER A 170 15.75 1.56 3.25
C SER A 170 17.02 1.82 2.44
N LYS A 171 18.19 1.81 3.08
CA LYS A 171 19.47 1.87 2.37
C LYS A 171 19.66 0.72 1.38
N ASP A 172 19.12 -0.45 1.67
CA ASP A 172 19.22 -1.62 0.81
C ASP A 172 18.40 -1.45 -0.47
N ASP A 173 17.38 -0.59 -0.47
CA ASP A 173 16.57 -0.28 -1.65
C ASP A 173 17.29 0.63 -2.64
N ALA A 174 18.29 1.41 -2.20
CA ALA A 174 19.02 2.35 -3.05
C ALA A 174 19.82 1.65 -4.17
N CYS A 175 20.17 0.38 -3.97
CA CYS A 175 21.00 -0.39 -4.91
C CYS A 175 20.21 -1.47 -5.67
N LYS A 176 18.89 -1.60 -5.42
CA LYS A 176 18.07 -2.60 -6.10
C LYS A 176 17.68 -2.11 -7.49
N ILE A 177 17.90 -2.96 -8.50
CA ILE A 177 17.20 -2.84 -9.77
C ILE A 177 15.83 -3.49 -9.55
N VAL A 178 14.81 -2.65 -9.35
CA VAL A 178 13.43 -3.12 -9.12
C VAL A 178 12.68 -3.08 -10.45
N ASP A 179 12.02 -4.19 -10.79
CA ASP A 179 11.04 -4.20 -11.87
C ASP A 179 9.72 -3.60 -11.37
N HIS A 180 9.34 -2.44 -11.90
CA HIS A 180 8.13 -1.71 -11.50
C HIS A 180 6.87 -2.11 -12.29
N GLY A 181 6.90 -3.23 -13.02
CA GLY A 181 5.76 -3.74 -13.79
C GLY A 181 4.48 -3.88 -12.95
N THR A 182 4.62 -4.37 -11.72
CA THR A 182 3.50 -4.55 -10.77
C THR A 182 2.82 -3.23 -10.41
N MET A 183 3.63 -2.19 -10.12
CA MET A 183 3.12 -0.86 -9.79
C MET A 183 2.54 -0.14 -11.00
N THR A 184 3.14 -0.32 -12.17
CA THR A 184 2.61 0.25 -13.41
C THR A 184 1.23 -0.32 -13.71
N ALA A 185 1.06 -1.65 -13.65
CA ALA A 185 -0.23 -2.31 -13.87
C ALA A 185 -1.29 -1.95 -12.81
N ALA A 186 -0.86 -1.71 -11.56
CA ALA A 186 -1.75 -1.42 -10.45
C ALA A 186 -2.10 0.08 -10.29
N PHE A 187 -1.23 0.99 -10.74
CA PHE A 187 -1.28 2.40 -10.31
C PHE A 187 -0.98 3.44 -11.38
N VAL A 188 -0.36 3.07 -12.51
CA VAL A 188 -0.02 3.99 -13.61
C VAL A 188 -0.95 3.80 -14.80
#